data_AF-A0A444FS71-F1
#
_entry.id   AF-A0A444FS71-F1
#
_cell.length_a   1.000
_cell.length_b   1.000
_cell.length_c   1.000
_cell.angle_alpha   90.00
_cell.angle_beta   90.00
_cell.angle_gamma   90.00
#
_symmetry.space_group_name_H-M   'P 1'
#
loop_
_entity.id
_entity.type
_entity.pdbx_description
1 polymer ?
#
loop_
_entity_poly.entity_id
_entity_poly.type
_entity_poly.pdbx_seq_one_letter_code
_entity_poly.pdbx_strand_id
1 'polypeptide(L)'
;MLETTLVALQDITLEKIFVDQGGKTLFTEFPHIIQQGFVCFQAGLCISSMGRPVSYERAVAWKVLDDEDNVHCICSMFVNWSFV
;
A
#
# COMPACT_ATOMS: atom_id res chain seq x y z
N MET A 1 9.80 6.67 1.27
CA MET A 1 9.10 6.08 2.42
C MET A 1 9.92 6.45 3.65
N LEU A 2 9.51 7.51 4.34
CA LEU A 2 10.23 8.06 5.49
C LEU A 2 10.15 7.10 6.69
N GLU A 3 11.21 7.10 7.50
CA GLU A 3 11.24 6.54 8.85
C GLU A 3 9.94 6.88 9.59
N THR A 4 9.15 5.86 9.92
CA THR A 4 7.94 5.99 10.75
C THR A 4 8.05 5.00 11.89
N THR A 5 7.44 5.30 13.03
CA THR A 5 7.34 4.34 14.13
C THR A 5 6.18 3.38 13.88
N LEU A 6 6.21 2.19 14.49
CA LEU A 6 5.08 1.25 14.45
C LEU A 6 3.78 1.90 14.95
N VAL A 7 3.88 2.73 15.98
CA VAL A 7 2.75 3.48 16.55
C VAL A 7 2.18 4.46 15.53
N ALA A 8 3.04 5.29 14.91
CA ALA A 8 2.58 6.24 13.89
C ALA A 8 2.01 5.55 12.64
N LEU A 9 2.42 4.31 12.34
CA LEU A 9 1.86 3.53 11.24
C LEU A 9 0.40 3.11 11.52
N GLN A 10 0.04 2.83 12.77
CA GLN A 10 -1.34 2.45 13.15
C GLN A 10 -2.36 3.58 12.92
N ASP A 11 -1.91 4.84 12.99
CA ASP A 11 -2.76 6.02 12.76
C ASP A 11 -2.95 6.36 11.27
N ILE A 12 -2.17 5.71 10.40
CA ILE A 12 -2.23 5.88 8.93
C ILE A 12 -3.20 4.85 8.36
N THR A 13 -4.44 5.28 8.11
CA THR A 13 -5.41 4.45 7.40
C THR A 13 -5.04 4.34 5.93
N LEU A 14 -5.38 3.21 5.29
CA LEU A 14 -5.14 3.00 3.85
C LEU A 14 -5.77 4.08 2.97
N GLU A 15 -6.92 4.60 3.40
CA GLU A 15 -7.63 5.71 2.76
C GLU A 15 -6.81 7.00 2.74
N LYS A 16 -5.94 7.20 3.74
CA LYS A 16 -5.03 8.35 3.77
C LYS A 16 -3.84 8.17 2.84
N ILE A 17 -3.48 6.94 2.48
CA ILE A 17 -2.32 6.66 1.62
C ILE A 17 -2.68 6.84 0.15
N PHE A 18 -3.83 6.36 -0.31
CA PHE A 18 -4.17 6.38 -1.74
C PHE A 18 -5.19 7.48 -2.05
N VAL A 19 -4.82 8.40 -2.96
CA VAL A 19 -5.68 9.52 -3.35
C VAL A 19 -6.79 9.03 -4.29
N ASP A 20 -8.03 9.40 -3.98
CA ASP A 20 -9.25 9.19 -4.79
C ASP A 20 -9.42 7.75 -5.34
N GLN A 21 -9.19 7.54 -6.64
CA GLN A 21 -9.42 6.25 -7.29
C GLN A 21 -8.49 5.15 -6.77
N GLY A 22 -7.28 5.49 -6.31
CA GLY A 22 -6.31 4.49 -5.85
C GLY A 22 -6.78 3.69 -4.63
N GLY A 23 -7.48 4.33 -3.69
CA GLY A 23 -8.03 3.67 -2.51
C GLY A 23 -9.14 2.69 -2.88
N LYS A 24 -10.05 3.11 -3.76
CA LYS A 24 -11.15 2.27 -4.28
C LYS A 24 -10.63 1.07 -5.07
N THR A 25 -9.59 1.27 -5.88
CA THR A 25 -8.92 0.18 -6.61
C THR A 25 -8.31 -0.84 -5.66
N LEU A 26 -7.64 -0.42 -4.58
CA LEU A 26 -7.12 -1.37 -3.60
C LEU A 26 -8.22 -2.19 -2.94
N PHE A 27 -9.31 -1.54 -2.50
CA PHE A 27 -10.45 -2.24 -1.89
C PHE A 27 -11.03 -3.33 -2.80
N THR A 28 -11.09 -3.10 -4.12
CA THR A 28 -11.53 -4.11 -5.09
C THR A 28 -10.49 -5.19 -5.36
N GLU A 29 -9.20 -4.90 -5.21
CA GLU A 29 -8.12 -5.87 -5.40
C GLU A 29 -7.84 -6.75 -4.16
N PHE A 30 -8.34 -6.41 -2.95
CA PHE A 30 -8.11 -7.24 -1.75
C PHE A 30 -8.52 -8.71 -1.92
N PRO A 31 -9.70 -9.06 -2.45
CA PRO A 31 -10.06 -10.45 -2.69
C PRO A 31 -9.02 -11.17 -3.56
N HIS A 32 -8.48 -10.46 -4.54
CA HIS A 32 -7.44 -10.97 -5.42
C HIS A 32 -6.12 -11.18 -4.69
N ILE A 33 -5.68 -10.22 -3.86
CA ILE A 33 -4.48 -10.36 -3.02
C ILE A 33 -4.62 -11.56 -2.06
N ILE A 34 -5.79 -11.72 -1.44
CA ILE A 34 -6.04 -12.82 -0.49
C ILE A 34 -5.99 -14.18 -1.22
N GLN A 35 -6.59 -14.29 -2.40
CA GLN A 35 -6.63 -15.54 -3.16
C GLN A 35 -5.30 -15.86 -3.88
N GLN A 36 -4.74 -14.90 -4.60
CA GLN A 36 -3.56 -15.09 -5.48
C GLN A 36 -2.23 -14.76 -4.80
N GLY A 37 -2.27 -14.09 -3.64
CA GLY A 37 -1.11 -13.74 -2.85
C GLY A 37 -0.56 -12.34 -3.13
N PHE A 38 -0.78 -11.77 -4.32
CA PHE A 38 -0.30 -10.44 -4.67
C PHE A 38 -1.09 -9.78 -5.81
N VAL A 39 -0.87 -8.49 -6.01
CA VAL A 39 -1.35 -7.71 -7.15
C VAL A 39 -0.36 -6.60 -7.52
N CYS A 40 -0.34 -6.22 -8.80
CA CYS A 40 0.48 -5.12 -9.32
C CYS A 40 -0.40 -3.96 -9.79
N PHE A 41 -0.12 -2.76 -9.28
CA PHE A 41 -0.76 -1.52 -9.69
C PHE A 41 0.09 -0.78 -10.73
N GLN A 42 -0.60 -0.14 -11.67
CA GLN A 42 0.01 0.80 -12.61
C GLN A 42 0.46 2.08 -11.89
N ALA A 43 1.08 3.00 -12.63
CA ALA A 43 1.52 4.29 -12.10
C ALA A 43 0.37 5.06 -11.43
N GLY A 44 0.70 5.79 -10.37
CA GLY A 44 -0.31 6.49 -9.58
C GLY A 44 0.26 7.51 -8.61
N LEU A 45 -0.64 8.05 -7.78
CA LEU A 45 -0.33 9.00 -6.72
C LEU A 45 -0.73 8.42 -5.36
N CYS A 46 0.08 8.69 -4.35
CA CYS A 46 -0.21 8.41 -2.95
C CYS A 46 0.21 9.60 -2.07
N ILE A 47 -0.17 9.57 -0.81
CA ILE A 47 0.23 10.55 0.20
C ILE A 47 1.20 9.86 1.16
N SER A 48 2.32 10.53 1.44
CA SER A 48 3.26 10.10 2.46
C SER A 48 2.68 10.29 3.88
N SER A 49 3.30 9.66 4.88
CA SER A 49 2.93 9.84 6.30
C SER A 49 2.92 11.31 6.76
N MET A 50 3.67 12.19 6.08
CA MET A 50 3.75 13.62 6.36
C MET A 50 2.71 14.45 5.59
N GLY A 51 1.73 13.83 4.94
CA GLY A 51 0.69 14.52 4.16
C GLY A 51 1.15 15.05 2.79
N ARG A 52 2.37 14.70 2.35
CA ARG A 52 2.91 15.17 1.05
C ARG A 52 2.56 14.21 -0.09
N PRO A 53 2.12 14.71 -1.27
CA PRO A 53 1.90 13.88 -2.45
C PRO A 53 3.18 13.22 -2.93
N VAL A 54 3.04 11.97 -3.38
CA VAL A 54 4.09 11.11 -3.92
C VAL A 54 3.58 10.47 -5.19
N SER A 55 4.35 10.57 -6.27
CA SER A 55 4.12 9.80 -7.50
C SER A 55 4.90 8.49 -7.46
N TYR A 56 4.41 7.47 -8.15
CA TYR A 56 5.10 6.20 -8.35
C TYR A 56 4.78 5.62 -9.74
N GLU A 57 5.73 4.89 -10.31
CA GLU A 57 5.56 4.27 -11.63
C GLU A 57 4.84 2.91 -11.55
N ARG A 58 5.04 2.20 -10.44
CA ARG A 58 4.40 0.92 -10.15
C ARG A 58 4.25 0.74 -8.66
N ALA A 59 3.21 0.04 -8.23
CA ALA A 59 3.14 -0.51 -6.88
C ALA A 59 2.87 -2.01 -6.92
N VAL A 60 3.35 -2.73 -5.92
CA VAL A 60 3.04 -4.15 -5.70
C VAL A 60 2.48 -4.26 -4.30
N ALA A 61 1.36 -4.96 -4.12
CA ALA A 61 0.87 -5.34 -2.80
C ALA A 61 0.77 -6.86 -2.70
N TRP A 62 1.11 -7.41 -1.53
CA TRP A 62 1.09 -8.85 -1.28
C TRP A 62 0.69 -9.15 0.15
N LYS A 63 0.07 -10.32 0.34
CA LYS A 63 -0.19 -10.84 1.69
C LYS A 63 1.10 -11.38 2.28
N VAL A 64 1.36 -11.06 3.53
CA VAL A 64 2.43 -11.66 4.33
C VAL A 64 1.80 -12.73 5.20
N LEU A 65 2.37 -13.94 5.14
CA LEU A 65 1.95 -15.05 5.97
C LEU A 65 2.83 -15.12 7.23
N ASP A 66 2.26 -15.57 8.33
CA ASP A 66 3.03 -15.96 9.52
C ASP A 66 3.56 -17.41 9.41
N ASP A 67 4.19 -17.89 10.47
CA ASP A 67 4.76 -19.25 10.54
C ASP A 67 3.70 -20.37 10.47
N GLU A 68 2.42 -20.04 10.63
CA GLU A 68 1.28 -20.96 10.57
C GLU A 68 0.48 -20.83 9.25
N ASP A 69 1.05 -20.15 8.24
CA ASP A 69 0.41 -19.85 6.95
C ASP A 69 -0.85 -18.96 7.04
N ASN A 70 -1.08 -18.29 8.17
CA ASN A 70 -2.18 -17.34 8.32
C ASN A 70 -1.78 -15.96 7.76
N VAL A 71 -2.76 -15.20 7.26
CA VAL A 71 -2.51 -13.84 6.77
C VAL A 71 -2.23 -12.91 7.95
N HIS A 72 -0.97 -12.49 8.10
CA HIS A 72 -0.52 -11.58 9.15
C HIS A 72 -0.84 -10.12 8.78
N CYS A 73 -0.50 -9.69 7.56
CA CYS A 73 -0.78 -8.35 7.06
C CYS A 73 -0.71 -8.29 5.53
N ILE A 74 -0.98 -7.12 4.96
CA ILE A 74 -0.68 -6.81 3.56
C ILE A 74 0.43 -5.76 3.52
N CYS A 75 1.48 -6.05 2.77
CA CYS A 75 2.58 -5.13 2.50
C CYS A 75 2.43 -4.52 1.12
N SER A 76 3.02 -3.34 0.93
CA SER A 76 3.11 -2.70 -0.37
C SER A 76 4.49 -2.10 -0.63
N MET A 77 4.92 -2.16 -1.89
CA MET A 77 6.15 -1.55 -2.38
C MET A 77 5.81 -0.61 -3.53
N PHE A 78 6.40 0.59 -3.51
CA PHE A 78 6.27 1.58 -4.59
C PHE A 78 7.61 1.71 -5.31
N VAL A 79 7.60 1.60 -6.64
CA VAL A 79 8.78 1.61 -7.51
C VAL A 79 8.90 2.96 -8.21
N ASN A 80 10.14 3.47 -8.29
CA ASN A 80 10.47 4.75 -8.93
C ASN A 80 9.59 5.91 -8.42
N TRP A 81 9.41 5.97 -7.09
CA TRP A 81 8.59 7.00 -6.48
C TRP A 81 9.36 8.31 -6.29
N SER A 82 8.66 9.43 -6.32
CA SER A 82 9.21 10.75 -6.04
C SER A 82 8.17 11.66 -5.38
N PHE A 83 8.63 12.64 -4.58
CA PHE A 83 7.74 13.70 -4.14
C PHE A 83 7.35 14.58 -5.33
N VAL A 84 6.08 14.96 -5.38
CA VAL A 84 5.56 15.97 -6.32
C VAL A 84 5.81 17.37 -5.76
#